data_AF-A0A847WKA8-F1
#
_entry.id   AF-A0A847WKA8-F1
#
_cell.length_a   1.000
_cell.length_b   1.000
_cell.length_c   1.000
_cell.angle_alpha   90.00
_cell.angle_beta   90.00
_cell.angle_gamma   90.00
#
_symmetry.space_group_name_H-M   'P 1'
#
loop_
_entity.id
_entity.type
_entity.pdbx_description
1 polymer ?
#
loop_
_entity_poly.entity_id
_entity_poly.type
_entity_poly.pdbx_seq_one_letter_code
_entity_poly.pdbx_strand_id
1 'polypeptide(L)'
;MRIHEILYFFKTYLLLGIMGLVALTVVGTFSYVVIYKKIFKGNKKISKRQMILGGLFIIYMIMVFGVTFLSRGPNFRGSISIHFLSSYREAWNSFSLRSWQFIILNIFMFVPFGFLLPLLNKRFHKYYNTLIAATLLTMFIELFQLVTGIGIFEVDDIFNNVLGALIGYGIIMALLSIIKSEKNKGLKKGLKVVGYLSPLMITIAIFLSIFMYYYNKELGNIAQDYIYKINLKNTNIEFNSSLNDNNDLVPIYRAPIYTKDESRQWVSDLFNNLGIDGSNLEIDAYHENAIFWKRGEPTYNIWFNYIGGTYSFTDFSHFDDGVEPMKIEENLLLEALNDFRINIPEEAEFYIGDNGQYQWKVAKFVKGDILLDGVITCTYFNDNTVKDLSNNLITYQKIKDVSIKSEKEAFEELMSGKFRYYYGENIKDIIIENISLEYILDTKGFYQPVYSFTSIIDDNEYSIIIPAID
;
A
#
# COMPACT_ATOMS: atom_id res chain seq x y z
N MET A 1 2.51 -2.50 -7.19
CA MET A 1 3.56 -3.07 -8.06
C MET A 1 3.22 -2.80 -9.51
N ARG A 2 4.23 -2.56 -10.34
CA ARG A 2 4.04 -2.39 -11.78
C ARG A 2 3.81 -3.76 -12.43
N ILE A 3 3.08 -3.81 -13.55
CA ILE A 3 2.78 -5.09 -14.23
C ILE A 3 4.07 -5.82 -14.61
N HIS A 4 5.10 -5.11 -15.06
CA HIS A 4 6.38 -5.73 -15.40
C HIS A 4 7.12 -6.31 -14.19
N GLU A 5 6.99 -5.70 -13.00
CA GLU A 5 7.54 -6.25 -11.75
C GLU A 5 6.85 -7.56 -11.40
N ILE A 6 5.52 -7.60 -11.49
CA ILE A 6 4.73 -8.83 -11.27
C ILE A 6 5.17 -9.92 -12.26
N LEU A 7 5.30 -9.58 -13.55
CA LEU A 7 5.77 -10.51 -14.58
C LEU A 7 7.21 -10.98 -14.33
N TYR A 8 8.08 -10.10 -13.85
CA TYR A 8 9.45 -10.43 -13.50
C TYR A 8 9.49 -11.44 -12.33
N PHE A 9 8.76 -11.18 -11.24
CA PHE A 9 8.65 -12.12 -10.13
C PHE A 9 8.08 -13.46 -10.58
N PHE A 10 7.00 -13.44 -11.37
CA PHE A 10 6.39 -14.64 -11.90
C PHE A 10 7.39 -15.48 -12.71
N LYS A 11 8.12 -14.88 -13.66
CA LYS A 11 9.14 -15.57 -14.47
C LYS A 11 10.26 -16.14 -13.60
N THR A 12 10.74 -15.37 -12.63
CA THR A 12 11.84 -15.76 -11.75
C THR A 12 11.46 -16.98 -10.91
N TYR A 13 10.32 -16.94 -10.23
CA TYR A 13 9.88 -18.07 -9.40
C TYR A 13 9.39 -19.26 -10.22
N LEU A 14 8.85 -19.04 -11.43
CA LEU A 14 8.52 -20.13 -12.34
C LEU A 14 9.78 -20.91 -12.75
N LEU A 15 10.86 -20.22 -13.08
CA LEU A 15 12.14 -20.85 -13.41
C LEU A 15 12.70 -21.64 -12.22
N LEU A 16 12.63 -21.06 -11.02
CA LEU A 16 13.01 -21.74 -9.77
C LEU A 16 12.14 -22.98 -9.52
N GLY A 17 10.84 -22.90 -9.77
CA GLY A 17 9.91 -24.03 -9.70
C GLY A 17 10.23 -25.15 -10.68
N ILE A 18 10.60 -24.81 -11.92
CA ILE A 18 11.03 -25.79 -12.94
C ILE A 18 12.32 -26.49 -12.49
N MET A 19 13.33 -25.72 -12.04
CA MET A 19 14.59 -26.29 -11.54
C MET A 19 14.36 -27.21 -10.33
N GLY A 20 13.53 -26.78 -9.37
CA GLY A 20 13.17 -27.60 -8.22
C GLY A 20 12.39 -28.86 -8.59
N LEU A 21 11.51 -28.81 -9.60
CA LEU A 21 10.86 -30.01 -10.12
C LEU A 21 11.87 -30.99 -10.72
N VAL A 22 12.87 -30.52 -11.47
CA VAL A 22 13.93 -31.39 -12.02
C VAL A 22 14.69 -32.08 -10.88
N ALA A 23 15.08 -31.34 -9.84
CA ALA A 23 15.76 -31.91 -8.67
C ALA A 23 14.87 -32.95 -7.94
N LEU A 24 13.61 -32.61 -7.66
CA LEU A 24 12.67 -33.49 -6.97
C LEU A 24 12.28 -34.72 -7.81
N THR A 25 12.26 -34.62 -9.15
CA THR A 25 12.01 -35.78 -10.01
C THR A 25 13.21 -36.72 -10.02
N VAL A 26 14.46 -36.22 -10.02
CA VAL A 26 15.66 -37.06 -9.86
C VAL A 26 15.61 -37.81 -8.52
N VAL A 27 15.38 -37.10 -7.41
CA VAL A 27 15.27 -37.70 -6.07
C VAL A 27 14.09 -38.65 -5.99
N GLY A 28 12.91 -38.24 -6.45
CA GLY A 28 11.68 -39.03 -6.41
C GLY A 28 11.76 -40.31 -7.25
N THR A 29 12.45 -40.26 -8.40
CA THR A 29 12.69 -41.44 -9.24
C THR A 29 13.65 -42.40 -8.54
N PHE A 30 14.71 -41.89 -7.92
CA PHE A 30 15.61 -42.69 -7.08
C PHE A 30 14.85 -43.36 -5.93
N SER A 31 14.06 -42.60 -5.17
CA SER A 31 13.21 -43.11 -4.08
C SER A 31 12.21 -44.16 -4.55
N TYR A 32 11.54 -43.94 -5.70
CA TYR A 32 10.54 -44.88 -6.21
C TYR A 32 11.18 -46.19 -6.71
N VAL A 33 12.31 -46.10 -7.41
CA VAL A 33 12.99 -47.28 -7.99
C VAL A 33 13.73 -48.08 -6.91
N VAL A 34 14.51 -47.39 -6.07
CA VAL A 34 15.37 -48.04 -5.07
C VAL A 34 14.57 -48.38 -3.81
N ILE A 35 13.86 -47.42 -3.23
CA ILE A 35 13.20 -47.64 -1.94
C ILE A 35 11.87 -48.37 -2.15
N TYR A 36 10.97 -47.83 -2.97
CA TYR A 36 9.61 -48.38 -3.08
C TYR A 36 9.56 -49.72 -3.84
N LYS A 37 10.22 -49.83 -5.00
CA LYS A 37 10.22 -51.06 -5.80
C LYS A 37 11.22 -52.11 -5.32
N LYS A 38 12.47 -51.73 -5.03
CA LYS A 38 13.53 -52.69 -4.70
C LYS A 38 13.49 -53.14 -3.23
N ILE A 39 13.25 -52.22 -2.29
CA ILE A 39 13.22 -52.53 -0.83
C ILE A 39 11.81 -52.97 -0.39
N PHE A 40 10.79 -52.14 -0.63
CA PHE A 40 9.42 -52.40 -0.13
C PHE A 40 8.56 -53.27 -1.05
N LYS A 41 9.05 -53.68 -2.24
CA LYS A 41 8.34 -54.52 -3.23
C LYS A 41 6.93 -54.01 -3.56
N GLY A 42 6.75 -52.70 -3.59
CA GLY A 42 5.45 -52.08 -3.85
C GLY A 42 5.01 -52.20 -5.31
N ASN A 43 3.74 -52.55 -5.54
CA ASN A 43 3.19 -52.80 -6.89
C ASN A 43 2.36 -51.63 -7.47
N LYS A 44 2.23 -50.49 -6.76
CA LYS A 44 1.44 -49.36 -7.29
C LYS A 44 2.21 -48.64 -8.41
N LYS A 45 1.55 -48.49 -9.55
CA LYS A 45 2.01 -47.66 -10.68
C LYS A 45 1.33 -46.30 -10.64
N ILE A 46 2.12 -45.24 -10.80
CA ILE A 46 1.61 -43.87 -10.92
C ILE A 46 1.16 -43.66 -12.37
N SER A 47 -0.04 -43.12 -12.57
CA SER A 47 -0.53 -42.82 -13.92
C SER A 47 0.16 -41.59 -14.53
N LYS A 48 0.31 -41.54 -15.86
CA LYS A 48 0.87 -40.36 -16.57
C LYS A 48 0.14 -39.06 -16.20
N ARG A 49 -1.19 -39.12 -16.07
CA ARG A 49 -2.01 -37.98 -15.63
C ARG A 49 -1.62 -37.48 -14.24
N GLN A 50 -1.44 -38.39 -13.28
CA GLN A 50 -1.02 -38.03 -11.91
C GLN A 50 0.40 -37.46 -11.88
N MET A 51 1.30 -37.95 -12.74
CA MET A 51 2.65 -37.38 -12.87
C MET A 51 2.61 -35.94 -13.38
N ILE A 52 1.83 -35.66 -14.43
CA ILE A 52 1.71 -34.31 -15.00
C ILE A 52 1.08 -33.35 -13.98
N LEU A 53 -0.07 -33.70 -13.41
CA LEU A 53 -0.75 -32.85 -12.42
C LEU A 53 0.08 -32.67 -11.15
N GLY A 54 0.76 -33.72 -10.69
CA GLY A 54 1.67 -33.65 -9.55
C GLY A 54 2.87 -32.75 -9.81
N GLY A 55 3.47 -32.84 -11.00
CA GLY A 55 4.56 -31.96 -11.42
C GLY A 55 4.14 -30.48 -11.48
N LEU A 56 2.98 -30.19 -12.07
CA LEU A 56 2.40 -28.83 -12.08
C LEU A 56 2.16 -28.31 -10.66
N PHE A 57 1.62 -29.16 -9.78
CA PHE A 57 1.39 -28.80 -8.38
C PHE A 57 2.70 -28.53 -7.63
N ILE A 58 3.76 -29.31 -7.88
CA ILE A 58 5.09 -29.09 -7.29
C ILE A 58 5.68 -27.75 -7.76
N ILE A 59 5.69 -27.48 -9.07
CA ILE A 59 6.17 -26.20 -9.60
C ILE A 59 5.42 -25.05 -8.92
N TYR A 60 4.09 -25.14 -8.89
CA TYR A 60 3.24 -24.15 -8.23
C TYR A 60 3.58 -23.97 -6.75
N MET A 61 3.73 -25.04 -5.97
CA MET A 61 4.07 -24.94 -4.55
C MET A 61 5.43 -24.29 -4.33
N ILE A 62 6.42 -24.59 -5.18
CA ILE A 62 7.73 -23.93 -5.12
C ILE A 62 7.59 -22.44 -5.43
N MET A 63 6.75 -22.07 -6.39
CA MET A 63 6.48 -20.65 -6.68
C MET A 63 5.84 -19.94 -5.49
N VAL A 64 4.82 -20.55 -4.85
CA VAL A 64 4.18 -19.98 -3.65
C VAL A 64 5.23 -19.76 -2.56
N PHE A 65 6.00 -20.79 -2.21
CA PHE A 65 7.05 -20.67 -1.20
C PHE A 65 8.14 -19.67 -1.58
N GLY A 66 8.52 -19.60 -2.86
CA GLY A 66 9.47 -18.62 -3.37
C GLY A 66 8.98 -17.19 -3.17
N VAL A 67 7.72 -16.91 -3.54
CA VAL A 67 7.11 -15.59 -3.33
C VAL A 67 6.96 -15.28 -1.84
N THR A 68 6.45 -16.22 -1.03
CA THR A 68 6.16 -15.94 0.39
C THR A 68 7.41 -15.81 1.25
N PHE A 69 8.51 -16.48 0.91
CA PHE A 69 9.73 -16.51 1.73
C PHE A 69 10.92 -15.75 1.14
N LEU A 70 11.09 -15.70 -0.19
CA LEU A 70 12.29 -15.13 -0.81
C LEU A 70 12.09 -13.70 -1.34
N SER A 71 10.84 -13.22 -1.43
CA SER A 71 10.56 -11.87 -1.94
C SER A 71 10.59 -10.78 -0.85
N ARG A 72 10.62 -11.16 0.43
CA ARG A 72 10.58 -10.23 1.56
C ARG A 72 11.98 -10.02 2.14
N GLY A 73 12.37 -8.76 2.34
CA GLY A 73 13.67 -8.39 2.92
C GLY A 73 13.77 -8.73 4.42
N PRO A 74 14.98 -8.94 4.97
CA PRO A 74 15.22 -9.49 6.31
C PRO A 74 14.86 -8.57 7.51
N ASN A 75 14.00 -7.57 7.34
CA ASN A 75 13.84 -6.47 8.31
C ASN A 75 12.49 -6.42 9.04
N PHE A 76 11.59 -7.38 8.84
CA PHE A 76 10.37 -7.48 9.65
C PHE A 76 10.61 -8.39 10.84
N ARG A 77 11.00 -7.80 11.99
CA ARG A 77 10.99 -8.52 13.27
C ARG A 77 9.58 -9.09 13.46
N GLY A 78 9.44 -10.43 13.44
CA GLY A 78 8.18 -11.16 13.37
C GLY A 78 7.05 -10.51 14.17
N SER A 79 6.22 -9.72 13.48
CA SER A 79 5.03 -9.10 14.04
C SER A 79 3.81 -9.97 13.73
N ILE A 80 2.78 -9.81 14.54
CA ILE A 80 1.53 -10.56 14.41
C ILE A 80 0.41 -9.54 14.22
N SER A 81 -0.30 -9.62 13.11
CA SER A 81 -1.56 -8.90 12.90
C SER A 81 -2.73 -9.88 13.05
N ILE A 82 -3.38 -9.82 14.21
CA ILE A 82 -4.58 -10.63 14.51
C ILE A 82 -5.90 -9.91 14.18
N HIS A 83 -5.83 -8.64 13.79
CA HIS A 83 -7.01 -7.82 13.51
C HIS A 83 -7.57 -8.18 12.15
N PHE A 84 -8.65 -8.96 12.16
CA PHE A 84 -9.34 -9.37 10.95
C PHE A 84 -9.88 -8.15 10.18
N LEU A 85 -9.60 -8.12 8.88
CA LEU A 85 -9.87 -7.05 7.91
C LEU A 85 -9.07 -5.75 8.14
N SER A 86 -7.99 -5.80 8.92
CA SER A 86 -7.10 -4.64 9.10
C SER A 86 -6.43 -4.22 7.79
N SER A 87 -5.94 -5.16 6.98
CA SER A 87 -5.32 -4.86 5.68
C SER A 87 -6.34 -4.26 4.71
N TYR A 88 -7.61 -4.70 4.80
CA TYR A 88 -8.72 -4.13 4.04
C TYR A 88 -9.07 -2.71 4.47
N ARG A 89 -9.10 -2.44 5.79
CA ARG A 89 -9.34 -1.09 6.30
C ARG A 89 -8.18 -0.15 5.97
N GLU A 90 -6.94 -0.63 6.01
CA GLU A 90 -5.78 0.14 5.57
C GLU A 90 -5.82 0.43 4.06
N ALA A 91 -6.17 -0.56 3.23
CA ALA A 91 -6.37 -0.36 1.81
C ALA A 91 -7.53 0.61 1.52
N TRP A 92 -8.57 0.62 2.37
CA TRP A 92 -9.66 1.59 2.29
C TRP A 92 -9.20 3.00 2.67
N ASN A 93 -8.56 3.18 3.83
CA ASN A 93 -8.14 4.50 4.34
C ASN A 93 -7.13 5.17 3.41
N SER A 94 -6.13 4.42 2.94
CA SER A 94 -5.13 4.93 1.98
C SER A 94 -5.65 5.00 0.55
N PHE A 95 -6.69 4.24 0.23
CA PHE A 95 -7.20 3.98 -1.13
C PHE A 95 -6.11 3.72 -2.18
N SER A 96 -4.93 3.26 -1.77
CA SER A 96 -3.80 3.11 -2.67
C SER A 96 -3.99 1.87 -3.54
N LEU A 97 -3.68 1.99 -4.83
CA LEU A 97 -3.71 0.85 -5.75
C LEU A 97 -2.81 -0.29 -5.26
N ARG A 98 -1.69 0.06 -4.61
CA ARG A 98 -0.71 -0.91 -4.09
C ARG A 98 -1.33 -1.77 -3.00
N SER A 99 -2.01 -1.18 -2.02
CA SER A 99 -2.64 -1.92 -0.91
C SER A 99 -3.73 -2.87 -1.43
N TRP A 100 -4.57 -2.40 -2.36
CA TRP A 100 -5.58 -3.26 -3.01
C TRP A 100 -4.97 -4.40 -3.83
N GLN A 101 -3.87 -4.14 -4.55
CA GLN A 101 -3.16 -5.16 -5.30
C GLN A 101 -2.63 -6.27 -4.40
N PHE A 102 -2.10 -5.96 -3.21
CA PHE A 102 -1.61 -6.99 -2.29
C PHE A 102 -2.73 -7.95 -1.87
N ILE A 103 -3.89 -7.43 -1.47
CA ILE A 103 -5.06 -8.24 -1.12
C ILE A 103 -5.49 -9.15 -2.29
N ILE A 104 -5.63 -8.56 -3.50
CA ILE A 104 -6.07 -9.30 -4.69
C ILE A 104 -5.06 -10.38 -5.08
N LEU A 105 -3.77 -10.08 -5.01
CA LEU A 105 -2.70 -11.03 -5.34
C LEU A 105 -2.63 -12.18 -4.33
N ASN A 106 -2.89 -11.93 -3.05
CA ASN A 106 -2.98 -12.99 -2.03
C ASN A 106 -4.16 -13.94 -2.34
N ILE A 107 -5.33 -13.40 -2.70
CA ILE A 107 -6.46 -14.24 -3.19
C ILE A 107 -6.03 -15.03 -4.43
N PHE A 108 -5.45 -14.38 -5.43
CA PHE A 108 -5.06 -15.04 -6.69
C PHE A 108 -4.02 -16.15 -6.49
N MET A 109 -3.10 -15.98 -5.54
CA MET A 109 -2.02 -16.92 -5.25
C MET A 109 -2.52 -18.33 -4.92
N PHE A 110 -3.68 -18.47 -4.27
CA PHE A 110 -4.26 -19.77 -3.88
C PHE A 110 -5.33 -20.31 -4.83
N VAL A 111 -5.72 -19.57 -5.87
CA VAL A 111 -6.62 -20.07 -6.93
C VAL A 111 -6.09 -21.36 -7.58
N PRO A 112 -4.80 -21.47 -7.97
CA PRO A 112 -4.27 -22.70 -8.54
C PRO A 112 -4.30 -23.88 -7.55
N PHE A 113 -4.08 -23.64 -6.24
CA PHE A 113 -4.18 -24.68 -5.21
C PHE A 113 -5.57 -25.31 -5.21
N GLY A 114 -6.62 -24.47 -5.10
CA GLY A 114 -8.01 -24.91 -5.11
C GLY A 114 -8.43 -25.62 -6.40
N PHE A 115 -7.86 -25.19 -7.55
CA PHE A 115 -8.13 -25.78 -8.85
C PHE A 115 -7.49 -27.16 -9.04
N LEU A 116 -6.23 -27.32 -8.62
CA LEU A 116 -5.44 -28.54 -8.85
C LEU A 116 -5.82 -29.68 -7.88
N LEU A 117 -6.20 -29.37 -6.64
CA LEU A 117 -6.44 -30.36 -5.60
C LEU A 117 -7.53 -31.41 -5.97
N PRO A 118 -8.71 -31.01 -6.49
CA PRO A 118 -9.73 -31.96 -6.95
C PRO A 118 -9.28 -32.82 -8.14
N LEU A 119 -8.38 -32.31 -8.98
CA LEU A 119 -7.81 -33.04 -10.11
C LEU A 119 -6.80 -34.10 -9.68
N LEU A 120 -6.08 -33.86 -8.58
CA LEU A 120 -5.10 -34.79 -8.01
C LEU A 120 -5.79 -35.95 -7.28
N ASN A 121 -6.85 -35.67 -6.51
CA ASN A 121 -7.54 -36.70 -5.74
C ASN A 121 -9.03 -36.42 -5.58
N LYS A 122 -9.85 -37.43 -5.89
CA LYS A 122 -11.32 -37.38 -5.77
C LYS A 122 -11.82 -37.05 -4.37
N ARG A 123 -11.04 -37.28 -3.32
CA ARG A 123 -11.40 -36.85 -1.95
C ARG A 123 -11.66 -35.36 -1.88
N PHE A 124 -10.92 -34.55 -2.65
CA PHE A 124 -11.08 -33.10 -2.71
C PHE A 124 -12.22 -32.65 -3.61
N HIS A 125 -13.06 -33.54 -4.15
CA HIS A 125 -14.34 -33.14 -4.77
C HIS A 125 -15.39 -32.70 -3.74
N LYS A 126 -15.12 -32.91 -2.45
CA LYS A 126 -15.93 -32.38 -1.36
C LYS A 126 -15.27 -31.09 -0.89
N TYR A 127 -16.01 -29.98 -0.94
CA TYR A 127 -15.47 -28.63 -0.69
C TYR A 127 -14.74 -28.52 0.65
N TYR A 128 -15.26 -29.16 1.70
CA TYR A 128 -14.67 -29.11 3.04
C TYR A 128 -13.26 -29.70 3.10
N ASN A 129 -12.92 -30.70 2.27
CA ASN A 129 -11.58 -31.25 2.23
C ASN A 129 -10.59 -30.25 1.61
N THR A 130 -11.03 -29.51 0.59
CA THR A 130 -10.20 -28.46 -0.04
C THR A 130 -10.06 -27.26 0.90
N LEU A 131 -11.14 -26.89 1.59
CA LEU A 131 -11.15 -25.83 2.60
C LEU A 131 -10.14 -26.14 3.71
N ILE A 132 -10.24 -27.31 4.35
CA ILE A 132 -9.32 -27.72 5.42
C ILE A 132 -7.87 -27.74 4.93
N ALA A 133 -7.62 -28.28 3.74
CA ALA A 133 -6.27 -28.32 3.17
C ALA A 133 -5.71 -26.92 2.91
N ALA A 134 -6.52 -26.00 2.39
CA ALA A 134 -6.13 -24.61 2.16
C ALA A 134 -5.83 -23.89 3.47
N THR A 135 -6.72 -24.01 4.46
CA THR A 135 -6.55 -23.41 5.79
C THR A 135 -5.29 -23.93 6.49
N LEU A 136 -5.04 -25.24 6.47
CA LEU A 136 -3.84 -25.81 7.08
C LEU A 136 -2.56 -25.37 6.37
N LEU A 137 -2.56 -25.31 5.04
CA LEU A 137 -1.40 -24.88 4.28
C LEU A 137 -1.08 -23.41 4.50
N THR A 138 -2.08 -22.53 4.42
CA THR A 138 -1.84 -21.10 4.65
C THR A 138 -1.44 -20.83 6.09
N MET A 139 -2.06 -21.49 7.07
CA MET A 139 -1.67 -21.38 8.48
C MET A 139 -0.23 -21.85 8.69
N PHE A 140 0.19 -22.93 8.01
CA PHE A 140 1.58 -23.37 8.03
C PHE A 140 2.54 -22.31 7.45
N ILE A 141 2.18 -21.66 6.34
CA ILE A 141 3.00 -20.62 5.72
C ILE A 141 3.18 -19.44 6.69
N GLU A 142 2.08 -18.93 7.25
CA GLU A 142 2.11 -17.79 8.18
C GLU A 142 2.90 -18.12 9.47
N LEU A 143 2.66 -19.31 10.06
CA LEU A 143 3.41 -19.76 11.24
C LEU A 143 4.91 -19.92 10.92
N PHE A 144 5.24 -20.41 9.73
CA PHE A 144 6.63 -20.53 9.31
C PHE A 144 7.28 -19.16 9.14
N GLN A 145 6.59 -18.18 8.54
CA GLN A 145 7.08 -16.80 8.41
C GLN A 145 7.32 -16.16 9.78
N LEU A 146 6.39 -16.38 10.72
CA LEU A 146 6.51 -15.90 12.10
C LEU A 146 7.72 -16.50 12.82
N VAL A 147 7.87 -17.82 12.79
CA VAL A 147 8.96 -18.53 13.48
C VAL A 147 10.33 -18.22 12.87
N THR A 148 10.39 -18.01 11.55
CA THR A 148 11.64 -17.69 10.85
C THR A 148 11.99 -16.20 10.88
N GLY A 149 11.07 -15.34 11.29
CA GLY A 149 11.25 -13.89 11.29
C GLY A 149 11.38 -13.28 9.89
N ILE A 150 10.92 -13.99 8.85
CA ILE A 150 10.97 -13.54 7.45
C ILE A 150 9.77 -12.64 7.11
N GLY A 151 8.70 -12.71 7.90
CA GLY A 151 7.47 -11.96 7.63
C GLY A 151 6.58 -11.76 8.86
N ILE A 152 5.41 -11.18 8.58
CA ILE A 152 4.35 -10.88 9.53
C ILE A 152 3.34 -12.01 9.45
N PHE A 153 2.86 -12.50 10.61
CA PHE A 153 1.70 -13.39 10.64
C PHE A 153 0.44 -12.56 10.44
N GLU A 154 -0.25 -12.72 9.31
CA GLU A 154 -1.45 -11.93 9.00
C GLU A 154 -2.70 -12.81 8.86
N VAL A 155 -3.69 -12.58 9.72
CA VAL A 155 -4.97 -13.31 9.66
C VAL A 155 -5.71 -13.03 8.34
N ASP A 156 -5.53 -11.84 7.78
CA ASP A 156 -6.11 -11.45 6.49
C ASP A 156 -5.52 -12.26 5.34
N ASP A 157 -4.24 -12.63 5.40
CA ASP A 157 -3.59 -13.48 4.39
C ASP A 157 -4.14 -14.90 4.42
N ILE A 158 -4.40 -15.46 5.61
CA ILE A 158 -5.12 -16.74 5.76
C ILE A 158 -6.49 -16.66 5.09
N PHE A 159 -7.25 -15.60 5.37
CA PHE A 159 -8.58 -15.41 4.78
C PHE A 159 -8.52 -15.29 3.25
N ASN A 160 -7.62 -14.45 2.73
CA ASN A 160 -7.41 -14.22 1.30
C ASN A 160 -7.03 -15.51 0.57
N ASN A 161 -6.08 -16.26 1.11
CA ASN A 161 -5.63 -17.53 0.54
C ASN A 161 -6.74 -18.59 0.54
N VAL A 162 -7.51 -18.69 1.63
CA VAL A 162 -8.67 -19.60 1.69
C VAL A 162 -9.74 -19.21 0.68
N LEU A 163 -10.04 -17.91 0.53
CA LEU A 163 -10.98 -17.42 -0.47
C LEU A 163 -10.51 -17.76 -1.89
N GLY A 164 -9.22 -17.57 -2.18
CA GLY A 164 -8.58 -17.98 -3.42
C GLY A 164 -8.75 -19.47 -3.72
N ALA A 165 -8.50 -20.33 -2.73
CA ALA A 165 -8.68 -21.77 -2.87
C ALA A 165 -10.16 -22.16 -3.13
N LEU A 166 -11.11 -21.49 -2.49
CA LEU A 166 -12.55 -21.70 -2.75
C LEU A 166 -12.95 -21.28 -4.17
N ILE A 167 -12.42 -20.16 -4.67
CA ILE A 167 -12.61 -19.70 -6.05
C ILE A 167 -12.05 -20.74 -7.03
N GLY A 168 -10.80 -21.17 -6.84
CA GLY A 168 -10.18 -22.18 -7.69
C GLY A 168 -10.92 -23.51 -7.70
N TYR A 169 -11.36 -23.97 -6.53
CA TYR A 169 -12.20 -25.15 -6.35
C TYR A 169 -13.54 -25.00 -7.10
N GLY A 170 -14.20 -23.86 -6.95
CA GLY A 170 -15.43 -23.52 -7.63
C GLY A 170 -15.30 -23.62 -9.15
N ILE A 171 -14.26 -22.99 -9.71
CA ILE A 171 -13.98 -23.01 -11.15
C ILE A 171 -13.82 -24.44 -11.65
N ILE A 172 -12.97 -25.26 -11.02
CA ILE A 172 -12.74 -26.63 -11.52
C ILE A 172 -13.98 -27.52 -11.36
N MET A 173 -14.72 -27.38 -10.27
CA MET A 173 -15.92 -28.19 -10.03
C MET A 173 -17.08 -27.80 -10.95
N ALA A 174 -17.19 -26.51 -11.30
CA ALA A 174 -18.07 -26.05 -12.36
C ALA A 174 -17.72 -26.70 -13.70
N LEU A 175 -16.44 -26.65 -14.12
CA LEU A 175 -15.96 -27.27 -15.36
C LEU A 175 -16.23 -28.78 -15.39
N LEU A 176 -15.89 -29.51 -14.32
CA LEU A 176 -16.14 -30.94 -14.21
C LEU A 176 -17.63 -31.29 -14.25
N SER A 177 -18.49 -30.42 -13.71
CA SER A 177 -19.94 -30.60 -13.77
C SER A 177 -20.51 -30.35 -15.16
N ILE A 178 -19.90 -29.45 -15.94
CA ILE A 178 -20.28 -29.21 -17.33
C ILE A 178 -19.88 -30.42 -18.20
N ILE A 179 -18.65 -30.90 -18.05
CA ILE A 179 -18.07 -31.99 -18.84
C ILE A 179 -18.74 -33.34 -18.55
N LYS A 180 -19.09 -33.62 -17.29
CA LYS A 180 -19.84 -34.84 -16.97
C LYS A 180 -21.26 -34.75 -17.52
N SER A 181 -21.61 -35.69 -18.39
CA SER A 181 -22.99 -35.92 -18.81
C SER A 181 -23.79 -36.50 -17.63
N GLU A 182 -24.25 -35.61 -16.74
CA GLU A 182 -25.19 -35.99 -15.68
C GLU A 182 -26.62 -36.07 -16.26
N LYS A 183 -27.41 -37.07 -15.84
CA LYS A 183 -28.86 -37.24 -16.13
C LYS A 183 -29.75 -36.05 -15.66
N ASN A 184 -29.15 -35.02 -15.07
CA ASN A 184 -29.87 -33.89 -14.49
C ASN A 184 -30.39 -32.95 -15.59
N LYS A 185 -31.70 -32.65 -15.55
CA LYS A 185 -32.37 -31.64 -16.40
C LYS A 185 -31.61 -30.30 -16.32
N GLY A 186 -31.47 -29.61 -17.46
CA GLY A 186 -30.56 -28.45 -17.65
C GLY A 186 -30.62 -27.37 -16.56
N LEU A 187 -31.79 -27.07 -15.99
CA LEU A 187 -31.95 -26.07 -14.93
C LEU A 187 -31.20 -26.42 -13.63
N LYS A 188 -31.27 -27.69 -13.17
CA LYS A 188 -30.56 -28.14 -11.96
C LYS A 188 -29.05 -28.13 -12.15
N LYS A 189 -28.59 -28.42 -13.38
CA LYS A 189 -27.17 -28.34 -13.76
C LYS A 189 -26.69 -26.90 -13.71
N GLY A 190 -27.46 -25.95 -14.24
CA GLY A 190 -27.17 -24.52 -14.19
C GLY A 190 -27.04 -24.00 -12.75
N LEU A 191 -28.02 -24.29 -11.89
CA LEU A 191 -27.99 -23.89 -10.46
C LEU A 191 -26.75 -24.44 -9.73
N LYS A 192 -26.34 -25.68 -10.03
CA LYS A 192 -25.13 -26.28 -9.45
C LYS A 192 -23.85 -25.56 -9.89
N VAL A 193 -23.74 -25.19 -11.17
CA VAL A 193 -22.62 -24.40 -11.71
C VAL A 193 -22.56 -23.02 -11.07
N VAL A 194 -23.71 -22.34 -10.97
CA VAL A 194 -23.84 -21.05 -10.26
C VAL A 194 -23.40 -21.19 -8.80
N GLY A 195 -23.80 -22.26 -8.12
CA GLY A 195 -23.39 -22.54 -6.74
C GLY A 195 -21.88 -22.77 -6.58
N TYR A 196 -21.21 -23.36 -7.57
CA TYR A 196 -19.75 -23.49 -7.55
C TYR A 196 -19.03 -22.16 -7.84
N LEU A 197 -19.58 -21.32 -8.72
CA LEU A 197 -18.99 -20.02 -9.08
C LEU A 197 -19.35 -18.90 -8.10
N SER A 198 -20.23 -19.15 -7.12
CA SER A 198 -20.69 -18.11 -6.19
C SER A 198 -19.56 -17.44 -5.40
N PRO A 199 -18.47 -18.12 -4.94
CA PRO A 199 -17.39 -17.42 -4.25
C PRO A 199 -16.72 -16.37 -5.15
N LEU A 200 -16.51 -16.68 -6.44
CA LEU A 200 -15.92 -15.76 -7.41
C LEU A 200 -16.85 -14.57 -7.68
N MET A 201 -18.13 -14.84 -7.94
CA MET A 201 -19.11 -13.78 -8.24
C MET A 201 -19.31 -12.85 -7.05
N ILE A 202 -19.40 -13.40 -5.83
CA ILE A 202 -19.52 -12.62 -4.59
C ILE A 202 -18.28 -11.76 -4.39
N THR A 203 -17.08 -12.32 -4.57
CA THR A 203 -15.82 -11.58 -4.43
C THR A 203 -15.77 -10.41 -5.42
N ILE A 204 -16.05 -10.66 -6.71
CA ILE A 204 -16.10 -9.61 -7.73
C ILE A 204 -17.13 -8.54 -7.37
N ALA A 205 -18.34 -8.95 -6.97
CA ALA A 205 -19.40 -8.03 -6.61
C ALA A 205 -18.99 -7.13 -5.43
N ILE A 206 -18.37 -7.69 -4.38
CA ILE A 206 -17.89 -6.94 -3.21
C ILE A 206 -16.83 -5.91 -3.63
N PHE A 207 -15.80 -6.30 -4.37
CA PHE A 207 -14.78 -5.36 -4.82
C PHE A 207 -15.39 -4.25 -5.70
N LEU A 208 -16.23 -4.62 -6.67
CA LEU A 208 -16.93 -3.63 -7.50
C LEU A 208 -17.76 -2.67 -6.67
N SER A 209 -18.50 -3.15 -5.67
CA SER A 209 -19.27 -2.32 -4.75
C SER A 209 -18.39 -1.38 -3.94
N ILE A 210 -17.25 -1.85 -3.42
CA ILE A 210 -16.28 -1.01 -2.68
C ILE A 210 -15.74 0.11 -3.56
N PHE A 211 -15.24 -0.22 -4.76
CA PHE A 211 -14.69 0.76 -5.68
C PHE A 211 -15.76 1.74 -6.16
N MET A 212 -16.94 1.26 -6.55
CA MET A 212 -18.05 2.10 -6.99
C MET A 212 -18.52 3.03 -5.86
N TYR A 213 -18.59 2.55 -4.63
CA TYR A 213 -18.92 3.38 -3.47
C TYR A 213 -17.88 4.49 -3.28
N TYR A 214 -16.59 4.16 -3.29
CA TYR A 214 -15.52 5.17 -3.19
C TYR A 214 -15.57 6.19 -4.32
N TYR A 215 -15.69 5.76 -5.58
CA TYR A 215 -15.72 6.68 -6.73
C TYR A 215 -16.92 7.63 -6.66
N ASN A 216 -18.03 7.20 -6.09
CA ASN A 216 -19.22 8.04 -5.88
C ASN A 216 -19.16 8.93 -4.62
N LYS A 217 -18.24 8.71 -3.67
CA LYS A 217 -18.04 9.65 -2.55
C LYS A 217 -17.58 11.00 -3.09
N GLU A 218 -18.07 12.10 -2.53
CA GLU A 218 -17.55 13.43 -2.85
C GLU A 218 -16.10 13.56 -2.38
N LEU A 219 -15.87 13.36 -1.08
CA LEU A 219 -14.57 13.42 -0.43
C LEU A 219 -13.83 12.08 -0.50
N GLY A 220 -12.51 12.14 -0.49
CA GLY A 220 -11.63 11.00 -0.30
C GLY A 220 -11.59 10.55 1.15
N ASN A 221 -10.90 9.43 1.36
CA ASN A 221 -10.60 8.90 2.68
C ASN A 221 -9.34 9.53 3.26
N ILE A 222 -9.25 9.58 4.59
CA ILE A 222 -8.08 10.02 5.36
C ILE A 222 -7.22 8.79 5.69
N ALA A 223 -5.96 8.79 5.28
CA ALA A 223 -5.06 7.65 5.46
C ALA A 223 -4.71 7.36 6.94
N GLN A 224 -4.77 8.38 7.78
CA GLN A 224 -4.48 8.35 9.21
C GLN A 224 -5.68 7.86 10.05
N ASP A 225 -6.84 7.64 9.43
CA ASP A 225 -8.00 7.08 10.14
C ASP A 225 -7.68 5.70 10.75
N TYR A 226 -8.42 5.33 11.78
CA TYR A 226 -8.19 4.09 12.50
C TYR A 226 -8.41 2.86 11.60
N ILE A 227 -7.62 1.82 11.89
CA ILE A 227 -7.68 0.53 11.18
C ILE A 227 -8.52 -0.48 11.98
N TYR A 228 -8.31 -0.51 13.28
CA TYR A 228 -9.05 -1.30 14.26
C TYR A 228 -9.16 -0.49 15.55
N LYS A 229 -10.07 -0.90 16.43
CA LYS A 229 -10.21 -0.24 17.73
C LYS A 229 -9.13 -0.73 18.68
N ILE A 230 -8.35 0.20 19.23
CA ILE A 230 -7.38 -0.09 20.28
C ILE A 230 -8.15 -0.36 21.59
N ASN A 231 -7.74 -1.39 22.33
CA ASN A 231 -8.39 -1.74 23.59
C ASN A 231 -7.87 -0.87 24.74
N LEU A 232 -8.66 0.13 25.14
CA LEU A 232 -8.29 1.10 26.19
C LEU A 232 -8.86 0.77 27.58
N LYS A 233 -9.38 -0.44 27.82
CA LYS A 233 -10.08 -0.79 29.08
C LYS A 233 -9.24 -0.58 30.36
N ASN A 234 -7.93 -0.75 30.26
CA ASN A 234 -7.00 -0.61 31.39
C ASN A 234 -6.02 0.55 31.16
N THR A 235 -6.41 1.52 30.33
CA THR A 235 -5.60 2.70 30.00
C THR A 235 -6.08 3.87 30.84
N ASN A 236 -5.16 4.54 31.53
CA ASN A 236 -5.45 5.81 32.16
C ASN A 236 -5.42 6.90 31.07
N ILE A 237 -6.49 7.69 30.98
CA ILE A 237 -6.58 8.78 30.01
C ILE A 237 -6.86 10.06 30.76
N GLU A 238 -5.89 10.97 30.70
CA GLU A 238 -5.95 12.29 31.34
C GLU A 238 -6.10 13.35 30.25
N PHE A 239 -7.08 14.24 30.42
CA PHE A 239 -7.31 15.38 29.54
C PHE A 239 -7.21 16.67 30.35
N ASN A 240 -6.24 17.50 30.01
CA ASN A 240 -5.89 18.68 30.83
C ASN A 240 -6.56 19.98 30.37
N SER A 241 -7.52 19.92 29.44
CA SER A 241 -8.19 21.10 28.87
C SER A 241 -9.72 20.99 28.95
N SER A 242 -10.43 22.01 28.48
CA SER A 242 -11.89 21.98 28.29
C SER A 242 -12.24 21.62 26.85
N LEU A 243 -13.23 20.76 26.65
CA LEU A 243 -13.74 20.39 25.32
C LEU A 243 -14.89 21.31 24.90
N ASN A 244 -14.85 21.80 23.68
CA ASN A 244 -15.98 22.45 23.04
C ASN A 244 -17.03 21.42 22.59
N ASP A 245 -18.31 21.72 22.81
CA ASP A 245 -19.45 20.87 22.43
C ASP A 245 -20.24 21.45 21.23
N ASN A 246 -19.68 22.44 20.54
CA ASN A 246 -20.29 23.05 19.35
C ASN A 246 -19.81 22.35 18.07
N ASN A 247 -20.75 22.12 17.15
CA ASN A 247 -20.47 21.71 15.78
C ASN A 247 -20.24 22.96 14.92
N ASP A 248 -18.98 23.30 14.69
CA ASP A 248 -18.61 24.48 13.92
C ASP A 248 -18.72 24.25 12.40
N LEU A 249 -18.87 25.34 11.64
CA LEU A 249 -18.77 25.32 10.18
C LEU A 249 -17.37 25.73 9.76
N VAL A 250 -16.67 24.86 9.05
CA VAL A 250 -15.29 25.10 8.62
C VAL A 250 -15.11 24.83 7.13
N PRO A 251 -14.22 25.55 6.43
CA PRO A 251 -14.01 25.41 5.01
C PRO A 251 -13.31 24.10 4.64
N ILE A 252 -13.74 23.44 3.56
CA ILE A 252 -12.94 22.44 2.84
C ILE A 252 -12.27 23.12 1.67
N TYR A 253 -11.00 22.79 1.46
CA TYR A 253 -10.24 23.24 0.31
C TYR A 253 -9.90 22.09 -0.63
N ARG A 254 -9.44 22.42 -1.83
CA ARG A 254 -9.00 21.45 -2.83
C ARG A 254 -7.63 21.83 -3.38
N ALA A 255 -6.74 20.85 -3.42
CA ALA A 255 -5.44 20.97 -4.05
C ALA A 255 -5.56 20.89 -5.58
N PRO A 256 -4.63 21.48 -6.35
CA PRO A 256 -4.53 21.22 -7.77
C PRO A 256 -4.23 19.73 -8.01
N ILE A 257 -4.76 19.18 -9.11
CA ILE A 257 -4.54 17.79 -9.50
C ILE A 257 -3.99 17.79 -10.91
N TYR A 258 -2.84 17.15 -11.08
CA TYR A 258 -2.13 17.03 -12.35
C TYR A 258 -2.35 15.65 -12.94
N THR A 259 -2.64 15.61 -14.23
CA THR A 259 -2.59 14.37 -15.00
C THR A 259 -1.14 13.95 -15.25
N LYS A 260 -0.96 12.70 -15.68
CA LYS A 260 0.37 12.18 -16.06
C LYS A 260 1.01 13.00 -17.18
N ASP A 261 0.22 13.41 -18.17
CA ASP A 261 0.72 14.21 -19.29
C ASP A 261 1.05 15.64 -18.87
N GLU A 262 0.21 16.27 -18.03
CA GLU A 262 0.49 17.60 -17.47
C GLU A 262 1.75 17.59 -16.61
N SER A 263 1.93 16.59 -15.74
CA SER A 263 3.15 16.48 -14.92
C SER A 263 4.40 16.28 -15.78
N ARG A 264 4.32 15.48 -16.86
CA ARG A 264 5.43 15.28 -17.79
C ARG A 264 5.80 16.56 -18.51
N GLN A 265 4.80 17.31 -18.98
CA GLN A 265 5.01 18.60 -19.63
C GLN A 265 5.64 19.60 -18.66
N TRP A 266 5.08 19.68 -17.44
CA TRP A 266 5.59 20.57 -16.39
C TRP A 266 7.06 20.27 -16.06
N VAL A 267 7.43 19.00 -15.91
CA VAL A 267 8.83 18.59 -15.63
C VAL A 267 9.75 18.90 -16.80
N SER A 268 9.31 18.62 -18.03
CA SER A 268 10.08 18.97 -19.23
C SER A 268 10.35 20.48 -19.31
N ASP A 269 9.33 21.29 -19.02
CA ASP A 269 9.45 22.75 -19.05
C ASP A 269 10.38 23.27 -17.96
N LEU A 270 10.35 22.68 -16.75
CA LEU A 270 11.27 23.01 -15.67
C LEU A 270 12.72 22.65 -16.03
N PHE A 271 12.98 21.43 -16.52
CA PHE A 271 14.34 21.06 -16.96
C PHE A 271 14.88 21.99 -18.03
N ASN A 272 14.08 22.30 -19.06
CA ASN A 272 14.49 23.26 -20.09
C ASN A 272 14.82 24.64 -19.50
N ASN A 273 14.10 25.07 -18.46
CA ASN A 273 14.36 26.32 -17.75
C ASN A 273 15.69 26.29 -17.00
N LEU A 274 16.05 25.14 -16.42
CA LEU A 274 17.33 24.89 -15.75
C LEU A 274 18.49 24.65 -16.74
N GLY A 275 18.26 24.76 -18.05
CA GLY A 275 19.27 24.45 -19.07
C GLY A 275 19.53 22.95 -19.26
N ILE A 276 18.69 22.09 -18.67
CA ILE A 276 18.74 20.63 -18.81
C ILE A 276 17.83 20.23 -19.97
N ASP A 277 18.29 19.34 -20.85
CA ASP A 277 17.46 18.85 -21.96
C ASP A 277 16.24 18.06 -21.43
N GLY A 278 15.06 18.70 -21.46
CA GLY A 278 13.78 18.16 -21.02
C GLY A 278 13.20 17.09 -21.95
N SER A 279 13.85 16.78 -23.07
CA SER A 279 13.42 15.71 -23.98
C SER A 279 13.92 14.32 -23.55
N ASN A 280 13.21 13.28 -24.00
CA ASN A 280 13.57 11.87 -23.81
C ASN A 280 13.82 11.45 -22.35
N LEU A 281 13.03 11.99 -21.41
CA LEU A 281 13.10 11.63 -19.99
C LEU A 281 12.76 10.14 -19.78
N GLU A 282 13.52 9.48 -18.92
CA GLU A 282 13.17 8.17 -18.38
C GLU A 282 12.16 8.37 -17.26
N ILE A 283 11.00 7.71 -17.33
CA ILE A 283 9.88 7.95 -16.41
C ILE A 283 9.52 6.68 -15.65
N ASP A 284 9.74 6.70 -14.34
CA ASP A 284 9.21 5.72 -13.40
C ASP A 284 7.84 6.19 -12.91
N ALA A 285 6.79 5.89 -13.68
CA ALA A 285 5.43 6.29 -13.34
C ALA A 285 4.77 5.35 -12.32
N TYR A 286 4.21 5.94 -11.26
CA TYR A 286 3.35 5.28 -10.28
C TYR A 286 1.90 5.81 -10.40
N HIS A 287 1.03 5.37 -9.48
CA HIS A 287 -0.38 5.78 -9.47
C HIS A 287 -0.56 7.20 -8.95
N GLU A 288 0.16 7.57 -7.88
CA GLU A 288 0.02 8.86 -7.17
C GLU A 288 1.14 9.85 -7.51
N ASN A 289 2.24 9.37 -8.09
CA ASN A 289 3.40 10.16 -8.44
C ASN A 289 4.17 9.56 -9.63
N ALA A 290 5.21 10.25 -10.07
CA ALA A 290 6.20 9.75 -11.01
C ALA A 290 7.59 10.29 -10.66
N ILE A 291 8.62 9.51 -10.97
CA ILE A 291 10.00 9.97 -10.94
C ILE A 291 10.46 10.13 -12.39
N PHE A 292 10.95 11.32 -12.71
CA PHE A 292 11.48 11.68 -14.02
C PHE A 292 12.99 11.78 -13.92
N TRP A 293 13.68 11.01 -14.74
CA TRP A 293 15.14 10.93 -14.77
C TRP A 293 15.68 11.53 -16.06
N LYS A 294 16.72 12.34 -15.91
CA LYS A 294 17.65 12.67 -16.99
C LYS A 294 18.99 12.01 -16.69
N ARG A 295 19.28 10.92 -17.39
CA ARG A 295 20.55 10.19 -17.27
C ARG A 295 21.66 10.97 -18.00
N GLY A 296 22.83 11.02 -17.40
CA GLY A 296 24.01 11.71 -17.93
C GLY A 296 25.05 11.96 -16.86
N GLU A 297 26.07 12.74 -17.22
CA GLU A 297 27.06 13.28 -16.30
C GLU A 297 26.92 14.82 -16.32
N PRO A 298 26.21 15.43 -15.34
CA PRO A 298 25.60 14.78 -14.18
C PRO A 298 24.20 14.22 -14.46
N THR A 299 23.72 13.38 -13.54
CA THR A 299 22.36 12.82 -13.57
C THR A 299 21.43 13.71 -12.75
N TYR A 300 20.18 13.85 -13.21
CA TYR A 300 19.14 14.61 -12.52
C TYR A 300 17.88 13.77 -12.31
N ASN A 301 17.12 14.08 -11.27
CA ASN A 301 15.74 13.62 -11.17
C ASN A 301 14.78 14.69 -10.66
N ILE A 302 13.50 14.47 -10.97
CA ILE A 302 12.37 15.11 -10.29
C ILE A 302 11.40 14.02 -9.83
N TRP A 303 11.14 13.94 -8.54
CA TRP A 303 9.98 13.23 -8.01
C TRP A 303 8.79 14.18 -7.97
N PHE A 304 7.71 13.87 -8.69
CA PHE A 304 6.52 14.72 -8.78
C PHE A 304 5.26 14.00 -8.26
N ASN A 305 4.52 14.61 -7.34
CA ASN A 305 3.24 14.11 -6.84
C ASN A 305 2.07 14.74 -7.60
N TYR A 306 1.14 13.93 -8.10
CA TYR A 306 0.05 14.41 -8.94
C TYR A 306 -0.96 15.28 -8.19
N ILE A 307 -1.17 15.02 -6.90
CA ILE A 307 -2.03 15.84 -6.04
C ILE A 307 -1.17 16.90 -5.36
N GLY A 308 -1.60 18.16 -5.44
CA GLY A 308 -0.85 19.31 -4.93
C GLY A 308 0.24 19.81 -5.86
N GLY A 309 0.71 18.99 -6.80
CA GLY A 309 1.82 19.36 -7.68
C GLY A 309 3.14 19.54 -6.94
N THR A 310 3.29 18.90 -5.78
CA THR A 310 4.53 18.97 -5.00
C THR A 310 5.62 18.15 -5.68
N TYR A 311 6.86 18.59 -5.53
CA TYR A 311 7.97 17.92 -6.18
C TYR A 311 9.28 18.07 -5.40
N SER A 312 10.19 17.13 -5.65
CA SER A 312 11.58 17.21 -5.21
C SER A 312 12.51 17.08 -6.41
N PHE A 313 13.45 17.99 -6.54
CA PHE A 313 14.50 17.99 -7.55
C PHE A 313 15.84 17.62 -6.91
N THR A 314 16.60 16.77 -7.60
CA THR A 314 17.97 16.40 -7.20
C THR A 314 18.90 16.43 -8.41
N ASP A 315 20.00 17.16 -8.29
CA ASP A 315 21.19 17.11 -9.14
C ASP A 315 22.26 16.25 -8.45
N PHE A 316 22.50 15.06 -8.98
CA PHE A 316 23.40 14.08 -8.37
C PHE A 316 24.88 14.47 -8.39
N SER A 317 25.27 15.55 -9.08
CA SER A 317 26.64 16.11 -8.93
C SER A 317 26.92 16.63 -7.53
N HIS A 318 25.90 16.77 -6.66
CA HIS A 318 26.13 17.10 -5.26
C HIS A 318 26.95 16.03 -4.49
N PHE A 319 27.17 14.85 -5.09
CA PHE A 319 28.06 13.81 -4.58
C PHE A 319 29.47 13.87 -5.17
N ASP A 320 29.74 14.79 -6.10
CA ASP A 320 31.05 14.91 -6.75
C ASP A 320 32.11 15.47 -5.79
N ASP A 321 33.36 15.07 -6.00
CA ASP A 321 34.48 15.51 -5.16
C ASP A 321 34.65 17.03 -5.19
N GLY A 322 34.64 17.65 -4.01
CA GLY A 322 34.82 19.11 -3.85
C GLY A 322 33.53 19.93 -3.99
N VAL A 323 32.38 19.29 -4.25
CA VAL A 323 31.08 19.94 -4.19
C VAL A 323 30.56 19.89 -2.76
N GLU A 324 30.47 21.05 -2.11
CA GLU A 324 30.07 21.15 -0.72
C GLU A 324 28.97 22.22 -0.54
N PRO A 325 28.01 22.01 0.38
CA PRO A 325 27.01 23.01 0.69
C PRO A 325 27.64 24.32 1.21
N MET A 326 27.12 25.46 0.74
CA MET A 326 27.65 26.79 1.03
C MET A 326 26.55 27.74 1.51
N LYS A 327 26.91 28.57 2.50
CA LYS A 327 26.03 29.66 2.95
C LYS A 327 26.07 30.84 1.98
N ILE A 328 24.91 31.45 1.74
CA ILE A 328 24.72 32.58 0.84
C ILE A 328 23.65 33.51 1.42
N GLU A 329 23.66 34.77 0.99
CA GLU A 329 22.62 35.74 1.33
C GLU A 329 21.29 35.41 0.62
N GLU A 330 20.16 35.71 1.29
CA GLU A 330 18.82 35.33 0.83
C GLU A 330 18.48 35.91 -0.55
N ASN A 331 18.85 37.15 -0.83
CA ASN A 331 18.61 37.81 -2.13
C ASN A 331 19.24 37.04 -3.30
N LEU A 332 20.49 36.60 -3.16
CA LEU A 332 21.19 35.82 -4.18
C LEU A 332 20.62 34.40 -4.30
N LEU A 333 20.15 33.83 -3.19
CA LEU A 333 19.46 32.55 -3.20
C LEU A 333 18.11 32.63 -3.94
N LEU A 334 17.34 33.71 -3.72
CA LEU A 334 16.09 33.95 -4.45
C LEU A 334 16.34 34.12 -5.95
N GLU A 335 17.46 34.74 -6.34
CA GLU A 335 17.88 34.80 -7.75
C GLU A 335 18.10 33.40 -8.33
N ALA A 336 18.80 32.50 -7.61
CA ALA A 336 18.99 31.12 -8.03
C ALA A 336 17.69 30.31 -8.08
N LEU A 337 16.71 30.61 -7.22
CA LEU A 337 15.40 29.94 -7.21
C LEU A 337 14.48 30.38 -8.35
N ASN A 338 14.72 31.52 -8.99
CA ASN A 338 13.95 31.95 -10.16
C ASN A 338 14.06 30.93 -11.31
N ASP A 339 15.21 30.26 -11.44
CA ASP A 339 15.43 29.22 -12.44
C ASP A 339 14.53 28.00 -12.21
N PHE A 340 14.01 27.81 -11.00
CA PHE A 340 13.05 26.77 -10.66
C PHE A 340 11.59 27.19 -10.84
N ARG A 341 11.34 28.42 -11.32
CA ARG A 341 10.00 29.02 -11.43
C ARG A 341 9.21 29.00 -10.12
N ILE A 342 9.92 29.08 -9.00
CA ILE A 342 9.32 29.17 -7.67
C ILE A 342 9.12 30.64 -7.35
N ASN A 343 7.88 31.01 -7.02
CA ASN A 343 7.58 32.30 -6.42
C ASN A 343 7.41 32.10 -4.91
N ILE A 344 8.30 32.66 -4.10
CA ILE A 344 8.20 32.60 -2.64
C ILE A 344 7.14 33.62 -2.19
N PRO A 345 6.08 33.20 -1.47
CA PRO A 345 5.08 34.13 -0.95
C PRO A 345 5.68 35.12 0.05
N GLU A 346 5.17 36.35 0.08
CA GLU A 346 5.61 37.39 1.04
C GLU A 346 5.32 36.96 2.50
N GLU A 347 4.31 36.12 2.71
CA GLU A 347 3.91 35.62 4.01
C GLU A 347 4.73 34.42 4.49
N ALA A 348 5.71 33.96 3.70
CA ALA A 348 6.56 32.85 4.06
C ALA A 348 7.61 33.27 5.11
N GLU A 349 7.68 32.51 6.19
CA GLU A 349 8.73 32.65 7.19
C GLU A 349 10.00 31.97 6.68
N PHE A 350 11.11 32.72 6.66
CA PHE A 350 12.41 32.24 6.21
C PHE A 350 13.24 31.69 7.37
N TYR A 351 13.81 30.51 7.17
CA TYR A 351 14.64 29.79 8.12
C TYR A 351 15.96 29.38 7.46
N ILE A 352 17.06 29.61 8.19
CA ILE A 352 18.40 29.20 7.77
C ILE A 352 18.77 27.96 8.58
N GLY A 353 19.06 26.86 7.88
CA GLY A 353 19.54 25.61 8.46
C GLY A 353 21.06 25.54 8.53
N ASP A 354 21.55 24.34 8.83
CA ASP A 354 22.98 24.05 8.83
C ASP A 354 23.49 23.81 7.40
N ASN A 355 24.78 24.08 7.16
CA ASN A 355 25.47 23.74 5.92
C ASN A 355 24.71 24.13 4.64
N GLY A 356 24.37 25.41 4.45
CA GLY A 356 23.77 25.89 3.20
C GLY A 356 22.33 25.42 2.93
N GLN A 357 21.62 24.93 3.94
CA GLN A 357 20.20 24.58 3.84
C GLN A 357 19.31 25.76 4.19
N TYR A 358 18.21 25.89 3.46
CA TYR A 358 17.25 26.96 3.62
C TYR A 358 15.83 26.44 3.54
N GLN A 359 14.93 27.16 4.21
CA GLN A 359 13.53 26.81 4.27
C GLN A 359 12.63 28.04 4.27
N TRP A 360 11.56 28.00 3.48
CA TRP A 360 10.44 28.94 3.53
C TRP A 360 9.19 28.19 3.94
N LYS A 361 8.57 28.59 5.04
CA LYS A 361 7.37 27.94 5.59
C LYS A 361 6.18 28.90 5.55
N VAL A 362 5.05 28.43 5.03
CA VAL A 362 3.77 29.11 5.16
C VAL A 362 2.86 28.22 5.99
N ALA A 363 2.39 28.72 7.13
CA ALA A 363 1.51 27.97 8.03
C ALA A 363 0.05 28.41 7.84
N LYS A 364 -0.69 27.70 6.99
CA LYS A 364 -2.13 27.91 6.73
C LYS A 364 -2.54 29.38 6.54
N PHE A 365 -1.85 30.10 5.67
CA PHE A 365 -2.20 31.48 5.36
C PHE A 365 -3.46 31.52 4.49
N VAL A 366 -4.52 32.20 4.96
CA VAL A 366 -5.80 32.31 4.26
C VAL A 366 -6.00 33.71 3.71
N LYS A 367 -6.29 33.82 2.41
CA LYS A 367 -6.61 35.08 1.73
C LYS A 367 -7.80 34.90 0.80
N GLY A 368 -8.97 35.34 1.26
CA GLY A 368 -10.23 35.10 0.55
C GLY A 368 -10.53 33.60 0.46
N ASP A 369 -10.70 33.09 -0.77
CA ASP A 369 -10.97 31.67 -1.02
C ASP A 369 -9.69 30.83 -1.24
N ILE A 370 -8.51 31.40 -1.02
CA ILE A 370 -7.23 30.71 -1.18
C ILE A 370 -6.63 30.42 0.19
N LEU A 371 -6.12 29.20 0.36
CA LEU A 371 -5.28 28.80 1.49
C LEU A 371 -3.91 28.37 0.96
N LEU A 372 -2.85 28.96 1.50
CA LEU A 372 -1.46 28.59 1.24
C LEU A 372 -0.92 27.85 2.46
N ASP A 373 -0.38 26.66 2.25
CA ASP A 373 0.19 25.87 3.33
C ASP A 373 1.30 24.96 2.80
N GLY A 374 2.34 24.80 3.61
CA GLY A 374 3.46 23.91 3.31
C GLY A 374 4.81 24.59 3.39
N VAL A 375 5.79 23.95 2.76
CA VAL A 375 7.20 24.28 2.95
C VAL A 375 7.98 24.10 1.67
N ILE A 376 8.91 25.02 1.42
CA ILE A 376 9.92 24.91 0.38
C ILE A 376 11.26 24.79 1.08
N THR A 377 12.06 23.79 0.72
CA THR A 377 13.42 23.61 1.24
C THR A 377 14.41 23.51 0.09
N CYS A 378 15.60 24.07 0.25
CA CYS A 378 16.67 23.90 -0.72
C CYS A 378 18.05 23.84 -0.06
N THR A 379 19.02 23.31 -0.79
CA THR A 379 20.44 23.31 -0.41
C THR A 379 21.25 23.99 -1.50
N TYR A 380 22.01 25.01 -1.11
CA TYR A 380 22.89 25.77 -1.99
C TYR A 380 24.34 25.29 -1.88
N PHE A 381 25.06 25.24 -3.00
CA PHE A 381 26.40 24.66 -3.09
C PHE A 381 27.47 25.67 -3.50
N ASN A 382 28.73 25.32 -3.23
CA ASN A 382 29.91 26.14 -3.50
C ASN A 382 30.21 26.40 -4.99
N ASP A 383 29.52 25.70 -5.90
CA ASP A 383 29.53 25.95 -7.34
C ASP A 383 28.47 26.97 -7.80
N ASN A 384 27.81 27.62 -6.84
CA ASN A 384 26.75 28.62 -7.02
C ASN A 384 25.43 28.07 -7.57
N THR A 385 25.14 26.79 -7.33
CA THR A 385 23.88 26.16 -7.79
C THR A 385 23.04 25.61 -6.63
N VAL A 386 21.74 25.47 -6.88
CA VAL A 386 20.83 24.69 -6.02
C VAL A 386 20.77 23.27 -6.57
N LYS A 387 21.22 22.30 -5.79
CA LYS A 387 21.25 20.89 -6.23
C LYS A 387 20.17 20.03 -5.60
N ASP A 388 19.67 20.43 -4.44
CA ASP A 388 18.54 19.79 -3.77
C ASP A 388 17.46 20.82 -3.51
N LEU A 389 16.23 20.50 -3.91
CA LEU A 389 15.07 21.36 -3.73
C LEU A 389 13.84 20.51 -3.50
N SER A 390 13.05 20.81 -2.48
CA SER A 390 11.74 20.23 -2.27
C SER A 390 10.71 21.33 -2.16
N ASN A 391 9.72 21.32 -3.06
CA ASN A 391 8.58 22.22 -3.01
C ASN A 391 7.33 21.45 -2.58
N ASN A 392 6.96 21.60 -1.31
CA ASN A 392 5.74 21.07 -0.70
C ASN A 392 4.74 22.18 -0.37
N LEU A 393 4.91 23.40 -0.91
CA LEU A 393 3.97 24.49 -0.75
C LEU A 393 2.81 24.29 -1.72
N ILE A 394 1.59 24.21 -1.20
CA ILE A 394 0.38 23.98 -2.00
C ILE A 394 -0.54 25.20 -1.86
N THR A 395 -1.07 25.64 -3.01
CA THR A 395 -2.17 26.60 -3.07
C THR A 395 -3.48 25.86 -3.19
N TYR A 396 -4.31 25.94 -2.15
CA TYR A 396 -5.61 25.30 -2.09
C TYR A 396 -6.73 26.30 -2.38
N GLN A 397 -7.75 25.83 -3.10
CA GLN A 397 -8.95 26.60 -3.40
C GLN A 397 -10.11 26.16 -2.48
N LYS A 398 -10.76 27.11 -1.80
CA LYS A 398 -11.95 26.85 -1.00
C LYS A 398 -13.08 26.33 -1.89
N ILE A 399 -13.74 25.27 -1.44
CA ILE A 399 -14.86 24.63 -2.15
C ILE A 399 -16.19 24.97 -1.48
N LYS A 400 -16.30 24.70 -0.17
CA LYS A 400 -17.52 24.92 0.62
C LYS A 400 -17.20 24.86 2.11
N ASP A 401 -18.11 25.35 2.93
CA ASP A 401 -18.08 25.12 4.38
C ASP A 401 -18.86 23.84 4.72
N VAL A 402 -18.37 23.09 5.71
CA VAL A 402 -18.99 21.86 6.21
C VAL A 402 -19.11 21.90 7.72
N SER A 403 -20.15 21.25 8.24
CA SER A 403 -20.30 21.02 9.67
C SER A 403 -19.33 19.93 10.09
N ILE A 404 -18.56 20.18 11.15
CA ILE A 404 -17.70 19.18 11.78
C ILE A 404 -18.30 18.67 13.09
N LYS A 405 -17.85 17.49 13.51
CA LYS A 405 -18.07 16.97 14.87
C LYS A 405 -17.56 17.96 15.91
N SER A 406 -18.11 17.95 17.12
CA SER A 406 -17.55 18.72 18.23
C SER A 406 -16.24 18.09 18.74
N GLU A 407 -15.44 18.85 19.49
CA GLU A 407 -14.23 18.33 20.13
C GLU A 407 -14.55 17.18 21.08
N LYS A 408 -15.72 17.25 21.74
CA LYS A 408 -16.23 16.20 22.62
C LYS A 408 -16.56 14.92 21.85
N GLU A 409 -17.23 15.02 20.70
CA GLU A 409 -17.51 13.85 19.85
C GLU A 409 -16.20 13.21 19.36
N ALA A 410 -15.23 14.01 18.94
CA ALA A 410 -13.91 13.51 18.54
C ALA A 410 -13.15 12.86 19.71
N PHE A 411 -13.24 13.44 20.90
CA PHE A 411 -12.66 12.87 22.11
C PHE A 411 -13.35 11.56 22.51
N GLU A 412 -14.67 11.44 22.37
CA GLU A 412 -15.40 10.19 22.57
C GLU A 412 -14.95 9.09 21.60
N GLU A 413 -14.63 9.44 20.34
CA GLU A 413 -14.05 8.50 19.38
C GLU A 413 -12.67 8.02 19.82
N LEU A 414 -11.80 8.94 20.27
CA LEU A 414 -10.49 8.62 20.86
C LEU A 414 -10.65 7.67 22.05
N MET A 415 -11.52 8.00 23.00
CA MET A 415 -11.83 7.19 24.19
C MET A 415 -12.38 5.80 23.83
N SER A 416 -13.02 5.66 22.67
CA SER A 416 -13.49 4.37 22.14
C SER A 416 -12.41 3.57 21.42
N GLY A 417 -11.17 4.07 21.38
CA GLY A 417 -10.02 3.46 20.72
C GLY A 417 -9.99 3.61 19.21
N LYS A 418 -10.80 4.51 18.63
CA LYS A 418 -10.84 4.75 17.18
C LYS A 418 -9.76 5.73 16.73
N PHE A 419 -8.49 5.36 16.92
CA PHE A 419 -7.37 6.08 16.35
C PHE A 419 -6.25 5.14 15.91
N ARG A 420 -5.32 5.66 15.13
CA ARG A 420 -4.17 4.90 14.63
C ARG A 420 -2.96 5.10 15.53
N TYR A 421 -2.34 4.01 15.98
CA TYR A 421 -1.11 3.99 16.77
C TYR A 421 -0.22 2.84 16.30
N TYR A 422 1.07 3.12 16.10
CA TYR A 422 2.01 2.18 15.45
C TYR A 422 2.99 1.49 16.41
N TYR A 423 3.10 1.97 17.64
CA TYR A 423 4.15 1.51 18.58
C TYR A 423 3.70 0.39 19.52
N GLY A 424 2.46 -0.08 19.41
CA GLY A 424 1.95 -1.22 20.17
C GLY A 424 0.44 -1.16 20.38
N GLU A 425 -0.09 -2.15 21.08
CA GLU A 425 -1.54 -2.21 21.39
C GLU A 425 -1.84 -2.09 22.89
N ASN A 426 -0.83 -2.30 23.74
CA ASN A 426 -0.96 -2.23 25.19
C ASN A 426 -0.53 -0.85 25.66
N ILE A 427 -1.46 0.11 25.57
CA ILE A 427 -1.26 1.47 26.05
C ILE A 427 -1.64 1.52 27.53
N LYS A 428 -0.75 2.01 28.39
CA LYS A 428 -1.02 2.17 29.82
C LYS A 428 -1.54 3.57 30.14
N ASP A 429 -0.89 4.58 29.59
CA ASP A 429 -1.19 5.97 29.91
C ASP A 429 -1.27 6.81 28.63
N ILE A 430 -2.33 7.63 28.53
CA ILE A 430 -2.50 8.66 27.50
C ILE A 430 -2.75 9.98 28.21
N ILE A 431 -1.82 10.91 28.10
CA ILE A 431 -1.98 12.27 28.59
C ILE A 431 -2.21 13.16 27.38
N ILE A 432 -3.35 13.81 27.33
CA ILE A 432 -3.67 14.75 26.25
C ILE A 432 -3.46 16.16 26.76
N GLU A 433 -2.55 16.85 26.08
CA GLU A 433 -2.11 18.19 26.44
C GLU A 433 -2.98 19.26 25.78
N ASN A 434 -3.29 19.06 24.50
CA ASN A 434 -4.06 20.02 23.72
C ASN A 434 -4.82 19.33 22.58
N ILE A 435 -5.86 20.00 22.09
CA ILE A 435 -6.57 19.66 20.87
C ILE A 435 -6.50 20.86 19.91
N SER A 436 -6.21 20.60 18.63
CA SER A 436 -6.27 21.62 17.58
C SER A 436 -7.01 21.09 16.36
N LEU A 437 -7.67 22.01 15.65
CA LEU A 437 -8.24 21.73 14.34
C LEU A 437 -7.14 21.87 13.28
N GLU A 438 -6.71 20.73 12.76
CA GLU A 438 -5.73 20.61 11.70
C GLU A 438 -6.40 20.28 10.37
N TYR A 439 -5.62 20.25 9.29
CA TYR A 439 -6.11 19.84 7.98
C TYR A 439 -5.17 18.79 7.38
N ILE A 440 -5.75 17.82 6.68
CA ILE A 440 -5.01 16.75 6.00
C ILE A 440 -5.53 16.58 4.59
N LEU A 441 -4.61 16.36 3.66
CA LEU A 441 -4.93 16.05 2.27
C LEU A 441 -5.47 14.62 2.17
N ASP A 442 -6.67 14.49 1.65
CA ASP A 442 -7.32 13.20 1.45
C ASP A 442 -6.89 12.52 0.14
N THR A 443 -7.35 11.29 -0.03
CA THR A 443 -7.05 10.46 -1.21
C THR A 443 -7.66 10.94 -2.54
N LYS A 444 -8.47 12.01 -2.54
CA LYS A 444 -9.04 12.66 -3.73
C LYS A 444 -8.55 14.10 -3.94
N GLY A 445 -7.63 14.58 -3.10
CA GLY A 445 -7.06 15.91 -3.17
C GLY A 445 -7.88 17.02 -2.49
N PHE A 446 -8.82 16.68 -1.60
CA PHE A 446 -9.43 17.65 -0.71
C PHE A 446 -8.60 17.79 0.56
N TYR A 447 -8.40 19.03 1.00
CA TYR A 447 -7.79 19.36 2.28
C TYR A 447 -8.91 19.44 3.31
N GLN A 448 -9.01 18.39 4.12
CA GLN A 448 -10.12 18.17 5.05
C GLN A 448 -9.72 18.46 6.50
N PRO A 449 -10.64 18.99 7.32
CA PRO A 449 -10.41 19.20 8.75
C PRO A 449 -10.28 17.89 9.50
N VAL A 450 -9.34 17.84 10.45
CA VAL A 450 -9.12 16.76 11.39
C VAL A 450 -8.84 17.34 12.77
N TYR A 451 -9.25 16.64 13.83
CA TYR A 451 -8.80 16.97 15.17
C TYR A 451 -7.45 16.30 15.44
N SER A 452 -6.48 17.10 15.85
CA SER A 452 -5.17 16.65 16.27
C SER A 452 -5.05 16.82 17.78
N PHE A 453 -4.99 15.70 18.49
CA PHE A 453 -4.75 15.67 19.93
C PHE A 453 -3.26 15.52 20.15
N THR A 454 -2.63 16.59 20.65
CA THR A 454 -1.23 16.54 21.12
C THR A 454 -1.22 15.74 22.41
N SER A 455 -0.49 14.63 22.42
CA SER A 455 -0.54 13.68 23.52
C SER A 455 0.81 13.05 23.82
N ILE A 456 0.93 12.53 25.04
CA ILE A 456 2.01 11.65 25.48
C ILE A 456 1.39 10.28 25.71
N ILE A 457 1.86 9.28 24.96
CA ILE A 457 1.43 7.88 25.07
C ILE A 457 2.60 7.06 25.60
N ASP A 458 2.46 6.50 26.80
CA ASP A 458 3.52 5.72 27.48
C ASP A 458 4.90 6.42 27.40
N ASP A 459 4.97 7.68 27.83
CA ASP A 459 6.16 8.57 27.81
C ASP A 459 6.67 8.99 26.42
N ASN A 460 5.93 8.72 25.34
CA ASN A 460 6.30 9.11 23.98
C ASN A 460 5.34 10.17 23.43
N GLU A 461 5.88 11.28 22.92
CA GLU A 461 5.09 12.28 22.20
C GLU A 461 4.43 11.66 20.96
N TYR A 462 3.12 11.87 20.83
CA TYR A 462 2.34 11.37 19.72
C TYR A 462 1.15 12.27 19.42
N SER A 463 0.86 12.47 18.13
CA SER A 463 -0.30 13.22 17.69
C SER A 463 -1.40 12.25 17.28
N ILE A 464 -2.48 12.19 18.06
CA ILE A 464 -3.65 11.37 17.71
C ILE A 464 -4.51 12.17 16.73
N ILE A 465 -4.75 11.61 15.54
CA ILE A 465 -5.55 12.25 14.50
C ILE A 465 -6.93 11.59 14.43
N ILE A 466 -7.98 12.39 14.48
CA ILE A 466 -9.38 11.97 14.32
C ILE A 466 -10.03 12.79 13.18
N PRO A 467 -10.63 12.16 12.16
CA PRO A 467 -11.38 12.90 11.13
C PRO A 467 -12.50 13.75 11.75
N ALA A 468 -12.59 15.04 11.38
CA ALA A 468 -13.60 15.94 11.93
C ALA A 468 -14.96 15.81 11.21
N ILE A 469 -14.97 15.18 10.03
CA ILE A 469 -16.17 14.88 9.23
C ILE A 469 -16.47 13.38 9.32
N ASP A 470 -17.75 13.02 9.26
CA ASP A 470 -18.24 11.62 9.28
C ASP A 470 -18.08 10.83 7.96
#